data_AF-K0IHB3-F1
#
_entry.id   AF-K0IHB3-F1
#
_cell.length_a   1.000
_cell.length_b   1.000
_cell.length_c   1.000
_cell.angle_alpha   90.00
_cell.angle_beta   90.00
_cell.angle_gamma   90.00
#
_symmetry.space_group_name_H-M   'P 1'
#
loop_
_entity.id
_entity.type
_entity.pdbx_description
1 polymer ?
#
loop_
_entity_poly.entity_id
_entity_poly.type
_entity_poly.pdbx_seq_one_letter_code
_entity_poly.pdbx_strand_id
1 'polypeptide(L)'
;MGREAEIDKMLKELHASYLKDNEHDEGDLIYYRINYRLADTFGMTREEAERLHSGYHVGNPRHISQGFCEKCGSMVTIIPVIYGIQESDMERMKAAEMQGRLIIGDMATVRQGSKVAMFGCKECRTLLSKYGTL
;
A
#
# COMPACT_ATOMS: atom_id res chain seq x y z
N MET A 1 8.40 -26.66 13.38
CA MET A 1 9.09 -25.37 13.13
C MET A 1 8.65 -24.39 14.20
N GLY A 2 9.50 -23.48 14.64
CA GLY A 2 9.10 -22.43 15.59
C GLY A 2 8.20 -21.39 14.90
N ARG A 3 7.27 -20.79 15.65
CA ARG A 3 6.33 -19.75 15.17
C ARG A 3 7.03 -18.60 14.44
N GLU A 4 8.22 -18.20 14.90
CA GLU A 4 9.03 -17.14 14.28
C GLU A 4 9.51 -17.51 12.87
N ALA A 5 9.95 -18.77 12.66
CA ALA A 5 10.39 -19.23 11.35
C ALA A 5 9.24 -19.29 10.33
N GLU A 6 8.02 -19.54 10.79
CA GLU A 6 6.81 -19.51 9.96
C GLU A 6 6.41 -18.08 9.58
N ILE A 7 6.52 -17.14 10.51
CA ILE A 7 6.28 -15.70 10.27
C ILE A 7 7.29 -15.16 9.25
N ASP A 8 8.58 -15.47 9.41
CA ASP A 8 9.64 -15.05 8.48
C ASP A 8 9.42 -15.60 7.08
N LYS A 9 9.01 -16.87 6.98
CA LYS A 9 8.68 -17.51 5.70
C LYS A 9 7.50 -16.81 5.04
N MET A 10 6.42 -16.56 5.78
CA MET A 10 5.22 -15.88 5.28
C MET A 10 5.55 -14.46 4.81
N LEU A 11 6.37 -13.71 5.57
CA LEU A 11 6.83 -12.38 5.17
C LEU A 11 7.53 -12.40 3.82
N LYS A 12 8.48 -13.33 3.61
CA LYS A 12 9.18 -13.47 2.33
C LYS A 12 8.22 -13.81 1.18
N GLU A 13 7.27 -14.73 1.41
CA GLU A 13 6.29 -15.14 0.41
C GLU A 13 5.33 -14.00 0.04
N LEU A 14 4.84 -13.25 1.04
CA LEU A 14 3.98 -12.10 0.82
C LEU A 14 4.70 -10.97 0.07
N HIS A 15 5.96 -10.68 0.40
CA HIS A 15 6.76 -9.71 -0.36
C HIS A 15 6.99 -10.16 -1.79
N ALA A 16 7.43 -11.40 -2.00
CA ALA A 16 7.63 -11.94 -3.34
C ALA A 16 6.36 -11.92 -4.19
N SER A 17 5.19 -12.14 -3.56
CA SER A 17 3.90 -12.09 -4.25
C SER A 17 3.41 -10.67 -4.54
N TYR A 18 3.49 -9.76 -3.56
CA TYR A 18 2.93 -8.40 -3.71
C TYR A 18 3.87 -7.42 -4.42
N LEU A 19 5.18 -7.67 -4.35
CA LEU A 19 6.22 -6.89 -5.02
C LEU A 19 6.72 -7.56 -6.29
N LYS A 20 6.01 -8.56 -6.80
CA LYS A 20 6.34 -9.17 -8.10
C LYS A 20 6.40 -8.07 -9.16
N ASP A 21 7.52 -8.01 -9.88
CA ASP A 21 7.83 -6.98 -10.90
C ASP A 21 8.11 -5.57 -10.34
N ASN A 22 8.17 -5.41 -9.00
CA ASN A 22 8.52 -4.15 -8.31
C ASN A 22 9.17 -4.40 -6.92
N GLU A 23 10.22 -5.22 -6.89
CA GLU A 23 10.77 -5.91 -5.70
C GLU A 23 11.27 -5.02 -4.55
N HIS A 24 11.43 -3.72 -4.81
CA HIS A 24 11.96 -2.77 -3.83
C HIS A 24 10.96 -1.71 -3.40
N ASP A 25 9.91 -1.46 -4.18
CA ASP A 25 8.93 -0.43 -3.88
C ASP A 25 7.70 -1.02 -3.21
N GLU A 26 7.84 -1.15 -1.90
CA GLU A 26 6.73 -1.45 -1.05
C GLU A 26 6.02 -0.14 -0.69
N GLY A 27 5.06 0.27 -1.52
CA GLY A 27 4.18 1.38 -1.20
C GLY A 27 3.35 1.15 0.08
N ASP A 28 2.81 2.22 0.67
CA ASP A 28 2.11 2.16 1.97
C ASP A 28 0.97 1.11 1.99
N LEU A 29 0.28 0.92 0.86
CA LEU A 29 -0.78 -0.09 0.75
C LEU A 29 -0.26 -1.53 0.79
N ILE A 30 0.86 -1.81 0.13
CA ILE A 30 1.44 -3.17 0.15
C ILE A 30 1.87 -3.47 1.59
N TYR A 31 2.52 -2.51 2.23
CA TYR A 31 2.89 -2.58 3.64
C TYR A 31 1.67 -2.90 4.54
N TYR A 32 0.55 -2.19 4.37
CA TYR A 32 -0.68 -2.49 5.12
C TYR A 32 -1.29 -3.85 4.79
N ARG A 33 -1.25 -4.28 3.52
CA ARG A 33 -1.78 -5.59 3.10
C ARG A 33 -0.98 -6.73 3.72
N ILE A 34 0.34 -6.61 3.78
CA ILE A 34 1.22 -7.59 4.42
C ILE A 34 0.94 -7.65 5.92
N ASN A 35 0.84 -6.49 6.61
CA ASN A 35 0.46 -6.45 8.02
C ASN A 35 -0.90 -7.12 8.30
N TYR A 36 -1.90 -6.84 7.46
CA TYR A 36 -3.23 -7.44 7.60
C TYR A 36 -3.19 -8.95 7.42
N ARG A 37 -2.47 -9.46 6.40
CA ARG A 37 -2.33 -10.89 6.16
C ARG A 37 -1.59 -11.61 7.28
N LEU A 38 -0.55 -11.00 7.84
CA LEU A 38 0.14 -11.51 9.02
C LEU A 38 -0.78 -11.62 10.23
N ALA A 39 -1.53 -10.55 10.52
CA ALA A 39 -2.48 -10.51 11.63
C ALA A 39 -3.54 -11.60 11.52
N ASP A 40 -4.16 -11.73 10.34
CA ASP A 40 -5.20 -12.70 10.03
C ASP A 40 -4.69 -14.15 10.13
N THR A 41 -3.52 -14.44 9.55
CA THR A 41 -2.97 -15.80 9.47
C THR A 41 -2.54 -16.34 10.83
N PHE A 42 -1.97 -15.49 11.68
CA PHE A 42 -1.38 -15.91 12.96
C PHE A 42 -2.20 -15.51 14.19
N GLY A 43 -3.40 -14.95 13.98
CA GLY A 43 -4.29 -14.50 15.05
C GLY A 43 -3.64 -13.47 15.98
N MET A 44 -2.83 -12.55 15.42
CA MET A 44 -2.09 -11.54 16.19
C MET A 44 -2.69 -10.14 16.04
N THR A 45 -2.32 -9.22 16.92
CA THR A 45 -2.80 -7.83 16.82
C THR A 45 -2.15 -7.11 15.63
N ARG A 46 -2.73 -5.98 15.23
CA ARG A 46 -2.15 -5.15 14.16
C ARG A 46 -0.80 -4.59 14.56
N GLU A 47 -0.66 -4.19 15.82
CA GLU A 47 0.57 -3.66 16.39
C GLU A 47 1.67 -4.72 16.41
N GLU A 48 1.32 -5.97 16.73
CA GLU A 48 2.25 -7.11 16.68
C GLU A 48 2.70 -7.40 15.25
N ALA A 49 1.76 -7.44 14.30
CA ALA A 49 2.08 -7.64 12.88
C ALA A 49 2.97 -6.52 12.33
N GLU A 50 2.67 -5.26 12.63
CA GLU A 50 3.46 -4.09 12.21
C GLU A 50 4.85 -4.10 12.82
N ARG A 51 4.99 -4.50 14.09
CA ARG A 51 6.30 -4.65 14.76
C ARG A 51 7.16 -5.72 14.08
N LEU A 52 6.58 -6.88 13.79
CA LEU A 52 7.28 -7.99 13.13
C LEU A 52 7.68 -7.62 11.70
N HIS A 53 6.76 -6.99 10.96
CA HIS A 53 7.03 -6.53 9.61
C HIS A 53 8.10 -5.44 9.57
N SER A 54 8.06 -4.49 10.50
CA SER A 54 9.13 -3.49 10.66
C SER A 54 10.49 -4.13 10.97
N GLY A 55 10.50 -5.21 11.75
CA GLY A 55 11.70 -6.00 12.03
C GLY A 55 12.31 -6.63 10.77
N TYR A 56 11.49 -7.12 9.85
CA TYR A 56 11.94 -7.65 8.56
C TYR A 56 12.70 -6.61 7.71
N HIS A 57 12.30 -5.34 7.78
CA HIS A 57 12.95 -4.26 7.03
C HIS A 57 14.31 -3.82 7.59
N VAL A 58 14.71 -4.30 8.76
CA VAL A 58 16.09 -4.08 9.26
C VAL A 58 17.11 -4.73 8.33
N GLY A 59 16.79 -5.89 7.76
CA GLY A 59 17.62 -6.58 6.77
C GLY A 59 17.20 -6.38 5.31
N ASN A 60 15.98 -5.88 5.08
CA ASN A 60 15.40 -5.70 3.75
C ASN A 60 14.78 -4.30 3.64
N PRO A 61 15.59 -3.24 3.44
CA PRO A 61 15.11 -1.88 3.43
C PRO A 61 13.96 -1.67 2.44
N ARG A 62 12.88 -1.11 2.94
CA ARG A 62 11.73 -0.68 2.16
C ARG A 62 12.09 0.56 1.33
N HIS A 63 11.80 0.56 0.03
CA HIS A 63 11.71 1.78 -0.75
C HIS A 63 10.24 2.16 -0.98
N ILE A 64 9.97 3.45 -1.07
CA ILE A 64 8.67 3.97 -1.46
C ILE A 64 8.89 4.77 -2.74
N SER A 65 8.17 4.43 -3.80
CA SER A 65 8.30 5.11 -5.08
C SER A 65 8.08 6.61 -4.94
N GLN A 66 8.94 7.34 -5.64
CA GLN A 66 8.81 8.77 -5.82
C GLN A 66 8.44 9.08 -7.26
N GLY A 67 7.68 10.15 -7.45
CA GLY A 67 7.30 10.64 -8.76
C GLY A 67 7.26 12.16 -8.77
N PHE A 68 7.56 12.76 -9.91
CA PHE A 68 7.34 14.19 -10.12
C PHE A 68 5.84 14.51 -10.17
N CYS A 69 5.38 15.40 -9.29
CA CYS A 69 4.03 15.94 -9.32
C CYS A 69 4.04 17.32 -9.98
N GLU A 70 3.34 17.45 -11.11
CA GLU A 70 3.29 18.70 -11.88
C GLU A 70 2.57 19.83 -11.12
N LYS A 71 1.61 19.49 -10.27
CA LYS A 71 0.92 20.47 -9.42
C LYS A 71 1.81 20.99 -8.29
N CYS A 72 2.66 20.14 -7.71
CA CYS A 72 3.61 20.54 -6.66
C CYS A 72 4.89 21.16 -7.23
N GLY A 73 5.24 20.83 -8.47
CA GLY A 73 6.51 21.21 -9.08
C GLY A 73 7.72 20.51 -8.46
N SER A 74 7.54 19.36 -7.82
CA SER A 74 8.61 18.66 -7.08
C SER A 74 8.50 17.14 -7.16
N MET A 75 9.58 16.44 -6.81
CA MET A 75 9.56 15.00 -6.54
C MET A 75 8.82 14.75 -5.23
N VAL A 76 7.81 13.89 -5.28
CA VAL A 76 6.95 13.54 -4.15
C VAL A 76 6.90 12.04 -3.98
N THR A 77 6.64 11.59 -2.76
CA THR A 77 6.22 10.21 -2.52
C THR A 77 4.89 9.96 -3.21
N ILE A 78 4.79 8.90 -4.01
CA ILE A 78 3.50 8.50 -4.58
C ILE A 78 2.76 7.59 -3.63
N ILE A 79 1.45 7.77 -3.52
CA ILE A 79 0.56 6.94 -2.71
C ILE A 79 -0.50 6.29 -3.60
N PRO A 80 -0.98 5.10 -3.26
CA PRO A 80 -1.93 4.37 -4.10
C PRO A 80 -3.32 4.99 -4.05
N VAL A 81 -4.03 4.84 -5.17
CA VAL A 81 -5.45 5.21 -5.32
C VAL A 81 -6.27 3.93 -5.31
N ILE A 82 -7.22 3.83 -4.39
CA ILE A 82 -8.02 2.63 -4.19
C ILE A 82 -9.45 2.88 -4.63
N TYR A 83 -9.89 2.05 -5.57
CA TYR A 83 -11.26 1.99 -6.05
C TYR A 83 -11.93 0.72 -5.50
N GLY A 84 -13.24 0.76 -5.30
CA GLY A 84 -14.05 -0.44 -5.03
C GLY A 84 -13.92 -0.95 -3.61
N ILE A 85 -14.02 -0.04 -2.63
CA ILE A 85 -13.94 -0.36 -1.20
C ILE A 85 -15.26 -0.98 -0.73
N GLN A 86 -15.20 -2.12 -0.05
CA GLN A 86 -16.37 -2.72 0.61
C GLN A 86 -16.85 -1.83 1.76
N GLU A 87 -18.16 -1.74 1.99
CA GLU A 87 -18.71 -0.87 3.04
C GLU A 87 -18.14 -1.17 4.44
N SER A 88 -17.93 -2.46 4.75
CA SER A 88 -17.31 -2.90 6.01
C SER A 88 -15.89 -2.38 6.23
N ASP A 89 -15.18 -2.00 5.17
CA ASP A 89 -13.81 -1.47 5.21
C ASP A 89 -13.75 0.05 5.12
N MET A 90 -14.87 0.73 4.86
CA MET A 90 -14.91 2.14 4.49
C MET A 90 -14.34 3.05 5.59
N GLU A 91 -14.70 2.84 6.85
CA GLU A 91 -14.17 3.66 7.96
C GLU A 91 -12.65 3.53 8.10
N ARG A 92 -12.14 2.30 8.00
CA ARG A 92 -10.71 2.01 8.04
C ARG A 92 -9.97 2.69 6.89
N MET A 93 -10.54 2.67 5.69
CA MET A 93 -9.93 3.30 4.52
C MET A 93 -9.97 4.83 4.62
N LYS A 94 -11.04 5.42 5.14
CA LYS A 94 -11.11 6.87 5.40
C LYS A 94 -10.06 7.32 6.42
N ALA A 95 -9.84 6.55 7.48
CA ALA A 95 -8.78 6.84 8.44
C ALA A 95 -7.38 6.78 7.79
N ALA A 96 -7.11 5.78 6.96
CA ALA A 96 -5.86 5.68 6.20
C ALA A 96 -5.70 6.82 5.19
N GLU A 97 -6.78 7.22 4.53
CA GLU A 97 -6.82 8.39 3.65
C GLU A 97 -6.48 9.66 4.45
N MET A 98 -7.10 9.92 5.60
CA MET A 98 -6.78 11.10 6.41
C MET A 98 -5.32 11.18 6.85
N GLN A 99 -4.65 10.03 6.99
CA GLN A 99 -3.23 9.92 7.35
C GLN A 99 -2.29 10.01 6.13
N GLY A 100 -2.81 10.29 4.93
CA GLY A 100 -2.01 10.44 3.71
C GLY A 100 -1.36 9.14 3.24
N ARG A 101 -1.95 7.98 3.59
CA ARG A 101 -1.45 6.64 3.22
C ARG A 101 -2.02 6.13 1.89
N LEU A 102 -3.17 6.66 1.47
CA LEU A 102 -3.84 6.33 0.22
C LEU A 102 -4.77 7.48 -0.22
N ILE A 103 -5.35 7.35 -1.40
CA ILE A 103 -6.48 8.15 -1.90
C ILE A 103 -7.64 7.22 -2.21
N ILE A 104 -8.85 7.54 -1.75
CA ILE A 104 -10.06 6.83 -2.15
C ILE A 104 -10.53 7.43 -3.47
N GLY A 105 -10.51 6.61 -4.52
CA GLY A 105 -10.91 7.02 -5.86
C GLY A 105 -12.43 7.00 -6.05
N ASP A 106 -12.93 7.84 -6.96
CA ASP A 106 -14.34 7.87 -7.32
C ASP A 106 -14.74 6.66 -8.18
N MET A 107 -15.72 5.89 -7.69
CA MET A 107 -16.26 4.72 -8.38
C MET A 107 -17.06 5.07 -9.64
N ALA A 108 -17.59 6.29 -9.75
CA ALA A 108 -18.26 6.73 -10.96
C ALA A 108 -17.29 6.80 -12.14
N THR A 109 -16.03 7.16 -11.90
CA THR A 109 -14.99 7.25 -12.94
C THR A 109 -14.66 5.87 -13.53
N VAL A 110 -14.61 4.83 -12.70
CA VAL A 110 -14.33 3.44 -13.13
C VAL A 110 -15.45 2.91 -14.03
N ARG A 111 -16.71 3.24 -13.73
CA ARG A 111 -17.87 2.78 -14.51
C ARG A 111 -17.93 3.37 -15.92
N GLN A 112 -17.24 4.47 -16.19
CA GLN A 112 -17.23 5.12 -17.50
C GLN A 112 -16.27 4.48 -18.51
N GLY A 113 -15.58 3.37 -18.17
CA GLY A 113 -14.64 2.71 -19.07
C GLY A 113 -13.36 3.50 -19.35
N SER A 114 -13.12 4.57 -18.59
CA SER A 114 -11.95 5.41 -18.67
C SER A 114 -10.79 4.79 -17.90
N LYS A 115 -9.56 4.93 -18.45
CA LYS A 115 -8.33 4.60 -17.71
C LYS A 115 -8.25 5.42 -16.43
N VAL A 116 -8.13 4.80 -15.26
CA VAL A 116 -8.09 5.50 -13.97
C VAL A 116 -6.70 5.46 -13.34
N ALA A 117 -6.25 6.57 -12.77
CA ALA A 117 -4.93 6.66 -12.17
C ALA A 117 -4.80 5.73 -10.95
N MET A 118 -3.72 4.96 -10.91
CA MET A 118 -3.44 4.04 -9.79
C MET A 118 -2.70 4.69 -8.63
N PHE A 119 -2.10 5.87 -8.87
CA PHE A 119 -1.26 6.56 -7.90
C PHE A 119 -1.60 8.05 -7.85
N GLY A 120 -1.28 8.68 -6.73
CA GLY A 120 -1.41 10.11 -6.51
C GLY A 120 -0.28 10.67 -5.66
N CYS A 121 -0.20 11.99 -5.62
CA CYS A 121 0.79 12.72 -4.83
C CYS A 121 0.44 12.66 -3.34
N LYS A 122 1.40 12.29 -2.48
CA LYS A 122 1.20 12.31 -1.01
C LYS A 122 0.89 13.71 -0.48
N GLU A 123 1.53 14.73 -1.03
CA GLU A 123 1.43 16.12 -0.54
C GLU A 123 0.11 16.79 -0.94
N CYS A 124 -0.24 16.76 -2.23
CA CYS A 124 -1.39 17.52 -2.76
C CYS A 124 -2.54 16.63 -3.23
N ARG A 125 -2.43 15.31 -3.04
CA ARG A 125 -3.46 14.30 -3.36
C ARG A 125 -3.91 14.26 -4.81
N THR A 126 -3.18 14.94 -5.69
CA THR A 126 -3.51 14.96 -7.12
C THR A 126 -3.17 13.62 -7.74
N LEU A 127 -4.09 13.09 -8.54
CA LEU A 127 -3.91 11.84 -9.27
C LEU A 127 -2.76 11.97 -10.28
N LEU A 128 -1.93 10.93 -10.38
CA LEU A 128 -0.74 10.90 -11.21
C LEU A 128 -0.84 9.76 -12.23
N SER A 129 -1.65 9.93 -13.26
CA SER A 129 -1.94 8.91 -14.29
C SER A 129 -0.70 8.36 -15.01
N LYS A 130 0.39 9.15 -15.08
CA LYS A 130 1.67 8.71 -15.69
C LYS A 130 2.39 7.59 -14.94
N TYR A 131 2.08 7.36 -13.66
CA TYR A 131 2.72 6.31 -12.86
C TYR A 131 1.91 5.01 -12.80
N GLY A 132 0.79 4.94 -13.53
CA GLY A 132 -0.01 3.73 -13.63
C GLY A 132 -1.48 4.06 -13.86
N THR A 133 -2.12 3.30 -14.74
CA THR A 133 -3.57 3.35 -14.96
C THR A 133 -4.17 1.95 -15.00
N LEU A 134 -5.33 1.77 -14.36
CA LEU A 134 -6.21 0.61 -14.54
C LEU A 134 -7.12 0.82 -15.74
#